data_AF-A0A957FIQ3-F1
#
_entry.id   AF-A0A957FIQ3-F1
#
_cell.length_a   1.000
_cell.length_b   1.000
_cell.length_c   1.000
_cell.angle_alpha   90.00
_cell.angle_beta   90.00
_cell.angle_gamma   90.00
#
_symmetry.space_group_name_H-M   'P 1'
#
loop_
_entity.id
_entity.type
_entity.pdbx_description
1 polymer ?
#
loop_
_entity_poly.entity_id
_entity_poly.type
_entity_poly.pdbx_seq_one_letter_code
_entity_poly.pdbx_strand_id
1 'polypeptide(L)'
;SRTSHLPNLAEVTADCIILGHTYAGRQTISLNQIRGSTTQARSRDFDANFRPLTRHNIDRWQHIAAAYRRGKRLSPVTLIEVNGVYFVEDGHHRISVAKAENWSDIEAEVTVLQMTRALPWK
;
A
#
# COMPACT_ATOMS: atom_id res chain seq x y z
N SER A 1 -18.55 -0.92 -14.29
CA SER A 1 -17.67 -1.65 -13.35
C SER A 1 -17.72 -0.91 -12.01
N ARG A 2 -18.15 -1.56 -10.92
CA ARG A 2 -18.10 -0.91 -9.59
C ARG A 2 -16.64 -0.78 -9.21
N THR A 3 -16.14 0.44 -9.10
CA THR A 3 -14.77 0.70 -8.63
C THR A 3 -14.67 0.20 -7.19
N SER A 4 -13.98 -0.92 -6.97
CA SER A 4 -13.72 -1.42 -5.63
C SER A 4 -12.64 -0.55 -4.98
N HIS A 5 -12.87 -0.20 -3.72
CA HIS A 5 -11.88 0.47 -2.87
C HIS A 5 -10.75 -0.50 -2.49
N LEU A 6 -9.63 0.04 -2.01
CA LEU A 6 -8.57 -0.81 -1.44
C LEU A 6 -9.12 -1.59 -0.24
N PRO A 7 -8.84 -2.89 -0.11
CA PRO A 7 -9.08 -3.62 1.13
C PRO A 7 -8.41 -2.94 2.33
N ASN A 8 -9.12 -2.91 3.46
CA ASN A 8 -8.59 -2.42 4.73
C ASN A 8 -8.05 -3.60 5.56
N LEU A 9 -6.82 -3.48 6.06
CA LEU A 9 -6.20 -4.46 6.95
C LEU A 9 -7.12 -4.89 8.11
N ALA A 10 -7.76 -3.93 8.78
CA ALA A 10 -8.63 -4.22 9.92
C ALA A 10 -9.84 -5.09 9.55
N GLU A 11 -10.39 -4.89 8.34
CA GLU A 11 -11.52 -5.68 7.84
C GLU A 11 -11.07 -7.12 7.51
N VAL A 12 -9.86 -7.30 7.00
CA VAL A 12 -9.37 -8.62 6.57
C VAL A 12 -8.82 -9.46 7.72
N THR A 13 -8.43 -8.82 8.82
CA THR A 13 -7.96 -9.49 10.04
C THR A 13 -9.03 -9.56 11.13
N ALA A 14 -10.29 -9.23 10.83
CA ALA A 14 -11.35 -9.12 11.84
C ALA A 14 -11.53 -10.40 12.69
N ASP A 15 -11.41 -11.59 12.09
CA ASP A 15 -11.46 -12.87 12.83
C ASP A 15 -10.09 -13.50 13.08
N CYS A 16 -9.01 -12.72 13.00
CA CYS A 16 -7.65 -13.18 13.28
C CYS A 16 -7.21 -12.70 14.67
N ILE A 17 -6.43 -13.53 15.36
CA ILE A 17 -5.72 -13.08 16.57
C ILE A 17 -4.33 -12.63 16.14
N ILE A 18 -3.98 -11.38 16.43
CA ILE A 18 -2.64 -10.84 16.21
C ILE A 18 -1.73 -11.38 17.32
N LEU A 19 -0.67 -12.08 16.92
CA LEU A 19 0.32 -12.67 17.82
C LEU A 19 1.49 -11.72 18.11
N GLY A 20 1.78 -10.82 17.17
CA GLY A 20 2.86 -9.86 17.32
C GLY A 20 3.18 -9.15 16.00
N HIS A 21 4.15 -8.25 16.06
CA HIS A 21 4.71 -7.59 14.89
C HIS A 21 6.24 -7.60 14.96
N THR A 22 6.90 -7.66 13.81
CA THR A 22 8.37 -7.64 13.72
C THR A 22 8.79 -6.74 12.57
N TYR A 23 9.67 -5.78 12.84
CA TYR A 23 10.26 -4.96 11.80
C TYR A 23 11.26 -5.79 10.99
N ALA A 24 11.02 -5.92 9.69
CA ALA A 24 11.82 -6.72 8.77
C ALA A 24 12.79 -5.89 7.92
N GLY A 25 12.97 -4.61 8.26
CA GLY A 25 13.93 -3.74 7.59
C GLY A 25 13.43 -3.19 6.25
N ARG A 26 14.39 -2.61 5.52
CA ARG A 26 14.17 -2.08 4.17
C ARG A 26 14.22 -3.20 3.13
N GLN A 27 13.25 -3.23 2.25
CA GLN A 27 13.11 -4.24 1.20
C GLN A 27 12.58 -3.64 -0.10
N THR A 28 12.89 -4.30 -1.22
CA THR A 28 12.30 -3.99 -2.53
C THR A 28 11.10 -4.89 -2.74
N ILE A 29 9.90 -4.31 -2.80
CA ILE A 29 8.63 -5.04 -2.84
C ILE A 29 7.97 -4.89 -4.19
N SER A 30 7.47 -6.00 -4.75
CA SER A 30 6.70 -5.93 -5.99
C SER A 30 5.39 -5.15 -5.78
N LEU A 31 5.11 -4.21 -6.67
CA LEU A 31 3.87 -3.42 -6.65
C LEU A 31 2.60 -4.29 -6.79
N ASN A 32 2.74 -5.53 -7.27
CA ASN A 32 1.65 -6.50 -7.38
C ASN A 32 1.35 -7.23 -6.07
N GLN A 33 2.24 -7.20 -5.09
CA GLN A 33 2.01 -7.76 -3.75
C GLN A 33 1.36 -6.74 -2.80
N ILE A 34 1.39 -5.45 -3.17
CA ILE A 34 0.76 -4.38 -2.42
C ILE A 34 -0.71 -4.27 -2.83
N ARG A 35 -1.60 -4.58 -1.88
CA ARG A 35 -3.02 -4.83 -2.18
C ARG A 35 -4.00 -3.97 -1.39
N GLY A 36 -3.60 -3.40 -0.26
CA GLY A 36 -4.56 -2.71 0.63
C GLY A 36 -3.97 -1.53 1.38
N SER A 37 -4.74 -1.02 2.34
CA SER A 37 -4.28 0.00 3.28
C SER A 37 -4.53 -0.43 4.72
N THR A 38 -3.72 0.07 5.65
CA THR A 38 -3.95 -0.10 7.09
C THR A 38 -5.10 0.76 7.62
N THR A 39 -5.56 1.78 6.89
CA THR A 39 -6.58 2.73 7.38
C THR A 39 -7.82 2.78 6.47
N GLN A 40 -9.00 2.91 7.07
CA GLN A 40 -10.26 3.03 6.32
C GLN A 40 -10.33 4.31 5.47
N ALA A 41 -9.82 5.42 6.01
CA ALA A 41 -9.80 6.70 5.29
C ALA A 41 -9.03 6.57 3.97
N ARG A 42 -7.82 6.00 4.02
CA ARG A 42 -7.01 5.81 2.80
C ARG A 42 -7.55 4.71 1.90
N SER A 43 -8.19 3.68 2.45
CA SER A 43 -8.87 2.68 1.64
C SER A 43 -9.91 3.31 0.68
N ARG A 44 -10.65 4.32 1.15
CA ARG A 44 -11.71 5.00 0.37
C ARG A 44 -11.20 6.12 -0.54
N ASP A 45 -9.99 6.62 -0.31
CA ASP A 45 -9.34 7.66 -1.12
C ASP A 45 -8.86 7.16 -2.49
N PHE A 46 -8.73 5.84 -2.66
CA PHE A 46 -8.15 5.19 -3.83
C PHE A 46 -9.01 4.01 -4.32
N ASP A 47 -8.92 3.70 -5.60
CA ASP A 47 -9.40 2.42 -6.13
C ASP A 47 -8.43 1.26 -5.85
N ALA A 48 -8.85 0.03 -6.17
CA ALA A 48 -8.05 -1.18 -6.03
C ALA A 48 -6.71 -1.16 -6.81
N ASN A 49 -6.54 -0.23 -7.76
CA ASN A 49 -5.29 -0.01 -8.51
C ASN A 49 -4.49 1.18 -7.98
N PHE A 50 -4.81 1.67 -6.78
CA PHE A 50 -4.20 2.86 -6.16
C PHE A 50 -4.42 4.15 -6.95
N ARG A 51 -5.45 4.25 -7.80
CA ARG A 51 -5.79 5.51 -8.48
C ARG A 51 -6.59 6.40 -7.53
N PRO A 52 -6.20 7.67 -7.35
CA PRO A 52 -6.90 8.58 -6.46
C PRO A 52 -8.34 8.84 -6.94
N LEU A 53 -9.30 8.82 -6.02
CA LEU A 53 -10.73 9.00 -6.31
C LEU A 53 -11.24 10.43 -6.09
N THR A 54 -10.46 11.29 -5.43
CA THR A 54 -10.86 12.67 -5.09
C THR A 54 -9.94 13.70 -5.75
N ARG A 55 -10.47 14.90 -6.04
CA ARG A 55 -9.71 15.99 -6.70
C ARG A 55 -8.47 16.42 -5.90
N HIS A 56 -8.61 16.59 -4.58
CA HIS A 56 -7.48 16.91 -3.71
C HIS A 56 -6.34 15.88 -3.82
N ASN A 57 -6.68 14.59 -3.94
CA ASN A 57 -5.68 13.53 -4.09
C ASN A 57 -5.00 13.56 -5.47
N ILE A 58 -5.65 14.11 -6.51
CA ILE A 58 -5.07 14.30 -7.83
C ILE A 58 -3.99 15.40 -7.79
N ASP A 59 -4.25 16.53 -7.13
CA ASP A 59 -3.26 17.64 -7.08
C ASP A 59 -1.99 17.23 -6.32
N ARG A 60 -2.14 16.49 -5.22
CA ARG A 60 -1.00 15.92 -4.50
C ARG A 60 -0.27 14.86 -5.33
N TRP A 61 -1.02 14.04 -6.06
CA TRP A 61 -0.44 13.06 -6.98
C TRP A 61 0.40 13.71 -8.07
N GLN A 62 -0.07 14.80 -8.68
CA GLN A 62 0.67 15.55 -9.71
C GLN A 62 1.99 16.09 -9.18
N HIS A 63 2.00 16.65 -7.96
CA HIS A 63 3.24 17.12 -7.33
C HIS A 63 4.25 15.99 -7.11
N ILE A 64 3.79 14.83 -6.65
CA ILE A 64 4.64 13.67 -6.41
C ILE A 64 5.15 13.10 -7.74
N ALA A 65 4.31 13.00 -8.76
CA ALA A 65 4.70 12.56 -10.10
C ALA A 65 5.76 13.50 -10.71
N ALA A 66 5.58 14.82 -10.57
CA ALA A 66 6.56 15.80 -11.03
C ALA A 66 7.92 15.66 -10.31
N ALA A 67 7.90 15.40 -8.99
CA ALA A 67 9.13 15.16 -8.23
C ALA A 67 9.85 13.88 -8.71
N TYR A 68 9.12 12.79 -8.95
CA TYR A 68 9.67 11.55 -9.51
C TYR A 68 10.32 11.76 -10.88
N ARG A 69 9.62 12.43 -11.80
CA ARG A 69 10.14 12.70 -13.17
C ARG A 69 11.38 13.58 -13.18
N ARG A 70 11.59 14.39 -12.14
CA ARG A 70 12.82 15.19 -11.94
C ARG A 70 13.97 14.40 -11.31
N GLY A 71 13.83 13.09 -11.14
CA GLY A 71 14.86 12.22 -10.58
C GLY A 71 15.02 12.34 -9.07
N LYS A 72 14.05 12.94 -8.36
CA LYS A 72 14.11 13.03 -6.90
C LYS A 72 13.93 11.64 -6.30
N ARG A 73 14.94 11.16 -5.56
CA ARG A 73 14.77 10.01 -4.66
C ARG A 73 13.75 10.37 -3.58
N LEU A 74 12.62 9.67 -3.57
CA LEU A 74 11.65 9.78 -2.48
C LEU A 74 11.99 8.79 -1.38
N SER A 75 11.54 9.10 -0.17
CA SER A 75 11.64 8.17 0.95
C SER A 75 10.91 6.85 0.63
N PRO A 76 11.39 5.71 1.17
CA PRO A 76 10.67 4.45 1.09
C PRO A 76 9.20 4.57 1.51
N VAL A 77 8.35 3.69 1.01
CA VAL A 77 6.98 3.55 1.54
C VAL A 77 7.01 2.73 2.83
N THR A 78 5.94 2.80 3.63
CA THR A 78 5.84 1.97 4.84
C THR A 78 4.73 0.95 4.64
N LEU A 79 5.08 -0.32 4.82
CA LEU A 79 4.18 -1.45 4.55
C LEU A 79 4.04 -2.36 5.77
N ILE A 80 2.83 -2.86 5.96
CA ILE A 80 2.54 -4.00 6.84
C ILE A 80 2.40 -5.25 5.97
N GLU A 81 3.23 -6.25 6.21
CA GLU A 81 3.16 -7.56 5.56
C GLU A 81 2.29 -8.51 6.37
N VAL A 82 1.38 -9.20 5.69
CA VAL A 82 0.52 -10.22 6.24
C VAL A 82 0.52 -11.42 5.29
N ASN A 83 1.22 -12.49 5.67
CA ASN A 83 1.26 -13.73 4.88
C ASN A 83 1.63 -13.50 3.40
N GLY A 84 2.59 -12.62 3.12
CA GLY A 84 3.06 -12.30 1.77
C GLY A 84 2.23 -11.25 1.01
N VAL A 85 1.19 -10.69 1.63
CA VAL A 85 0.39 -9.58 1.09
C VAL A 85 0.71 -8.29 1.86
N TYR A 86 0.86 -7.18 1.16
CA TYR A 86 1.28 -5.92 1.76
C TYR A 86 0.15 -4.89 1.79
N PHE A 87 0.05 -4.22 2.93
CA PHE A 87 -0.89 -3.16 3.21
C PHE A 87 -0.13 -1.85 3.45
N VAL A 88 -0.55 -0.80 2.77
CA VAL A 88 0.11 0.50 2.84
C VAL A 88 -0.29 1.22 4.11
N GLU A 89 0.73 1.52 4.93
CA GLU A 89 0.63 2.40 6.08
C GLU A 89 0.91 3.84 5.67
N ASP A 90 2.03 4.08 4.97
CA ASP A 90 2.37 5.38 4.37
C ASP A 90 2.84 5.23 2.91
N GLY A 91 2.54 6.24 2.09
CA GLY A 91 3.08 6.34 0.73
C GLY A 91 2.12 5.94 -0.39
N HIS A 92 0.80 5.95 -0.17
CA HIS A 92 -0.20 5.60 -1.20
C HIS A 92 -0.03 6.34 -2.52
N HIS A 93 0.26 7.65 -2.47
CA HIS A 93 0.52 8.42 -3.69
C HIS A 93 1.81 8.01 -4.39
N ARG A 94 2.86 7.61 -3.66
CA ARG A 94 4.11 7.12 -4.26
C ARG A 94 3.86 5.82 -5.01
N ILE A 95 3.09 4.91 -4.42
CA ILE A 95 2.65 3.65 -5.05
C ILE A 95 1.76 3.93 -6.27
N SER A 96 0.83 4.88 -6.15
CA SER A 96 -0.03 5.31 -7.25
C SER A 96 0.80 5.82 -8.44
N VAL A 97 1.79 6.67 -8.19
CA VAL A 97 2.71 7.17 -9.23
C VAL A 97 3.54 6.03 -9.82
N ALA A 98 4.15 5.19 -8.98
CA ALA A 98 4.97 4.07 -9.45
C ALA A 98 4.18 3.10 -10.35
N LYS A 99 2.92 2.79 -9.98
CA LYS A 99 2.02 2.00 -10.84
C LYS A 99 1.67 2.71 -12.13
N ALA A 100 1.41 4.01 -12.10
CA ALA A 100 1.10 4.78 -13.30
C ALA A 100 2.29 4.89 -14.27
N GLU A 101 3.51 4.91 -13.75
CA GLU A 101 4.76 4.91 -14.52
C GLU A 101 5.25 3.47 -14.86
N ASN A 102 4.42 2.44 -14.61
CA ASN A 102 4.67 1.02 -14.91
C ASN A 102 5.93 0.43 -14.26
N TRP A 103 6.27 0.86 -13.05
CA TRP A 103 7.36 0.24 -12.30
C TRP A 103 6.96 -1.18 -11.86
N SER A 104 7.95 -2.05 -11.66
CA SER A 104 7.76 -3.41 -11.15
C SER A 104 7.69 -3.48 -9.63
N ASP A 105 8.47 -2.62 -8.97
CA ASP A 105 8.76 -2.67 -7.55
C ASP A 105 9.02 -1.28 -6.95
N ILE A 106 9.07 -1.24 -5.63
CA ILE A 106 9.29 -0.02 -4.84
C ILE A 106 10.05 -0.35 -3.55
N GLU A 107 10.94 0.55 -3.11
CA GLU A 107 11.59 0.44 -1.80
C GLU A 107 10.59 0.71 -0.67
N ALA A 108 10.60 -0.15 0.33
CA ALA A 108 9.70 -0.09 1.48
C ALA A 108 10.42 -0.40 2.79
N GLU A 109 10.00 0.25 3.87
CA GLU A 109 10.22 -0.20 5.24
C GLU A 109 9.07 -1.16 5.61
N VAL A 110 9.40 -2.40 6.03
CA VAL A 110 8.42 -3.48 6.21
C VAL A 110 8.29 -3.88 7.68
N THR A 111 7.05 -3.95 8.16
CA THR A 111 6.71 -4.62 9.42
C THR A 111 5.84 -5.83 9.15
N VAL A 112 6.25 -7.01 9.61
CA VAL A 112 5.51 -8.26 9.46
C VAL A 112 4.53 -8.40 10.61
N LEU A 113 3.25 -8.61 10.30
CA LEU A 113 2.21 -8.88 11.27
C LEU A 113 1.95 -10.39 11.35
N GLN A 114 2.24 -10.96 12.52
CA GLN A 114 2.04 -12.38 12.79
C GLN A 114 0.64 -12.61 13.36
N MET A 115 -0.04 -13.65 12.89
CA MET A 115 -1.42 -13.96 13.30
C MET A 115 -1.70 -15.46 13.31
N THR A 116 -2.75 -15.88 14.03
CA THR A 116 -3.10 -17.29 14.26
C THR A 116 -3.55 -18.06 13.02
N ARG A 117 -4.04 -17.38 11.98
CA ARG A 117 -4.49 -18.01 10.71
C ARG A 117 -4.02 -17.24 9.49
N ALA A 118 -3.90 -17.92 8.35
CA ALA A 118 -3.67 -17.27 7.06
C ALA A 118 -4.87 -16.40 6.66
N LEU A 119 -4.64 -15.33 5.88
CA LEU A 119 -5.73 -14.56 5.28
C LEU A 119 -6.60 -15.45 4.37
N PRO A 120 -7.92 -15.19 4.27
CA PRO A 120 -8.86 -16.05 3.55
C PRO A 120 -8.71 -16.02 2.01
N TRP A 121 -7.63 -15.48 1.47
CA TRP A 121 -7.44 -15.21 0.03
C TRP A 121 -6.27 -15.98 -0.60
N LYS A 122 -5.87 -17.11 0.00
CA LYS A 122 -5.08 -18.11 -0.72
C LYS A 122 -5.93 -18.80 -1.78
#